data_AF-A0A7C5CAQ0-F1
#
_entry.id   AF-A0A7C5CAQ0-F1
#
_cell.length_a   1.000
_cell.length_b   1.000
_cell.length_c   1.000
_cell.angle_alpha   90.00
_cell.angle_beta   90.00
_cell.angle_gamma   90.00
#
_symmetry.space_group_name_H-M   'P 1'
#
loop_
_entity.id
_entity.type
_entity.pdbx_description
1 polymer ?
#
loop_
_entity_poly.entity_id
_entity_poly.type
_entity_poly.pdbx_seq_one_letter_code
_entity_poly.pdbx_strand_id
1 'polypeptide(L)' 'MEKNNVSITFKGNPMTLLGHEIKVGQKAPNFTGIGSSLNQVTLED' A
#
# COMPACT_ATOMS: atom_id res chain seq x y z
N MET A 1 14.88 6.66 0.81
CA MET A 1 13.70 5.81 1.08
C MET A 1 12.74 6.65 1.90
N GLU A 2 11.50 6.83 1.44
CA GLU A 2 10.49 7.58 2.17
C GLU A 2 9.88 6.68 3.25
N LYS A 3 9.84 7.16 4.51
CA LYS A 3 9.31 6.43 5.65
C LYS A 3 7.92 6.96 5.96
N ASN A 4 6.96 6.05 6.08
CA ASN A 4 5.64 6.38 6.56
C ASN A 4 5.67 6.51 8.08
N ASN A 5 5.06 7.56 8.62
CA ASN A 5 5.09 7.88 10.05
C ASN A 5 3.99 7.17 10.86
N VAL A 6 3.18 6.32 10.23
CA VAL A 6 2.18 5.49 10.91
C VAL A 6 2.87 4.41 11.74
N SER A 7 2.56 4.40 13.04
CA SER A 7 3.04 3.37 13.97
C SER A 7 2.26 2.07 13.76
N ILE A 8 2.95 1.01 13.32
CA ILE A 8 2.34 -0.30 13.10
C ILE A 8 3.02 -1.38 13.94
N THR A 9 2.23 -2.37 14.38
CA THR A 9 2.72 -3.55 15.09
C THR A 9 2.25 -4.82 14.38
N PHE A 10 3.14 -5.76 14.13
CA PHE A 10 2.81 -7.07 13.57
C PHE A 10 3.14 -8.16 14.59
N LYS A 11 2.10 -8.88 15.06
CA LYS A 11 2.22 -9.90 16.13
C LYS A 11 2.94 -9.36 17.38
N GLY A 12 2.65 -8.11 17.77
CA GLY A 12 3.27 -7.45 18.93
C GLY A 12 4.64 -6.82 18.67
N ASN A 13 5.25 -7.03 17.50
CA ASN A 13 6.54 -6.43 17.15
C ASN A 13 6.33 -5.10 16.40
N PRO A 14 6.94 -3.98 16.85
CA PRO A 14 6.91 -2.72 16.12
C PRO A 14 7.58 -2.86 14.75
N MET A 15 6.94 -2.36 13.69
CA MET A 15 7.46 -2.38 12.34
C MET A 15 7.53 -0.97 11.74
N THR A 16 8.53 -0.75 10.89
CA THR A 16 8.63 0.49 10.11
C THR A 16 7.90 0.29 8.79
N LEU A 17 6.90 1.14 8.54
CA LEU A 17 6.23 1.20 7.25
C LEU A 17 7.03 2.09 6.30
N LEU A 18 7.36 1.57 5.12
CA LEU A 18 8.05 2.32 4.06
C LEU A 18 7.03 2.72 2.99
N GLY A 19 7.30 3.84 2.32
CA GLY A 19 6.46 4.39 1.24
C GLY A 19 5.66 5.62 1.66
N HIS A 20 5.04 6.25 0.66
CA HIS A 20 4.22 7.45 0.83
C HIS A 20 2.92 7.12 1.55
N GLU A 21 2.47 8.04 2.43
CA GLU A 21 1.21 7.92 3.13
C GLU A 21 0.07 8.48 2.28
N ILE A 22 -0.87 7.62 1.90
CA ILE A 22 -2.09 8.03 1.18
C ILE A 22 -3.09 8.61 2.15
N LYS A 23 -3.49 9.87 1.94
CA LYS A 23 -4.48 10.59 2.76
C LYS A 23 -5.81 10.71 2.05
N VAL A 24 -6.89 10.89 2.83
CA VAL A 24 -8.25 11.11 2.29
C VAL A 24 -8.24 12.32 1.36
N GLY A 25 -8.84 12.17 0.18
CA GLY A 25 -8.87 13.20 -0.86
C GLY A 25 -7.67 13.19 -1.82
N GLN A 26 -6.63 12.39 -1.57
CA GLN A 26 -5.57 12.17 -2.56
C GLN A 26 -6.07 11.20 -3.65
N LYS A 27 -5.69 11.48 -4.91
CA LYS A 27 -5.92 10.55 -6.02
C LYS A 27 -5.12 9.28 -5.78
N ALA A 28 -5.78 8.12 -5.91
CA ALA A 28 -5.12 6.83 -5.76
C ALA A 28 -4.00 6.66 -6.81
N PRO A 29 -2.78 6.24 -6.41
CA PRO A 29 -1.72 5.90 -7.36
C PRO A 29 -2.11 4.70 -8.21
N ASN A 30 -1.69 4.69 -9.48
CA ASN A 30 -1.88 3.53 -10.33
C ASN A 30 -1.13 2.31 -9.75
N PHE A 31 -1.73 1.12 -9.83
CA PHE A 31 -1.13 -0.13 -9.39
C PHE A 31 -1.41 -1.24 -10.40
N THR A 32 -0.56 -2.27 -10.39
CA THR A 32 -0.77 -3.51 -11.12
C THR A 32 -0.62 -4.67 -10.15
N GLY A 33 -1.62 -5.53 -10.07
CA GLY A 33 -1.62 -6.74 -9.24
C GLY A 33 -1.94 -7.98 -10.06
N ILE A 34 -1.82 -9.13 -9.42
CA ILE A 34 -2.29 -10.41 -9.95
C ILE A 34 -3.51 -10.82 -9.13
N GLY A 35 -4.66 -10.97 -9.78
CA GLY A 35 -5.92 -11.36 -9.15
C GLY A 35 -5.95 -12.84 -8.78
N SER A 36 -7.00 -13.26 -8.08
CA SER A 36 -7.16 -14.66 -7.63
C SER A 36 -7.23 -15.67 -8.77
N SER A 37 -7.69 -15.24 -9.96
CA SER A 37 -7.70 -16.05 -11.19
C SER A 37 -6.39 -16.00 -11.97
N LEU A 38 -5.32 -15.46 -11.38
CA LEU A 38 -4.00 -15.26 -11.97
C LEU A 38 -3.97 -14.30 -13.18
N ASN A 39 -5.04 -13.52 -13.36
CA ASN A 39 -5.09 -12.45 -14.37
C ASN A 39 -4.48 -11.16 -13.81
N GLN A 40 -3.89 -10.34 -14.69
CA GLN A 40 -3.43 -9.01 -14.33
C GLN A 40 -4.63 -8.11 -14.04
N VAL A 41 -4.54 -7.33 -12.95
CA VAL A 41 -5.54 -6.33 -12.56
C VAL A 41 -4.86 -4.99 -12.31
N THR A 42 -5.52 -3.90 -12.65
CA THR A 42 -5.00 -2.53 -12.51
C THR A 42 -5.98 -1.64 -11.76
N LEU A 43 -5.60 -0.40 -11.42
CA LEU A 43 -6.53 0.57 -10.84
C LEU A 43 -7.66 0.98 -11.82
N GLU A 44 -7.43 0.81 -13.11
CA GLU A 44 -8.34 1.27 -14.18
C GLU A 44 -9.38 0.20 -14.57
N ASP A 45 -9.18 -1.05 -14.13
CA ASP A 45 -10.10 -2.18 -14.35
C ASP A 45 -11.26 -2.19 -13.32
#